data_AF-A0A1I3Q2X4-F1
#
_entry.id   AF-A0A1I3Q2X4-F1
#
_cell.length_a   1.000
_cell.length_b   1.000
_cell.length_c   1.000
_cell.angle_alpha   90.00
_cell.angle_beta   90.00
_cell.angle_gamma   90.00
#
_symmetry.space_group_name_H-M   'P 1'
#
loop_
_entity.id
_entity.type
_entity.pdbx_description
1 polymer ?
#
loop_
_entity_poly.entity_id
_entity_poly.type
_entity_poly.pdbx_seq_one_letter_code
_entity_poly.pdbx_strand_id
1 'polypeptide(L)'
;MTELIHIDGSLDEGGGQIVRSSLALSLVTGQPVVIENIRAGRQKPGLMRQHLTAVQAAARIGCAEVTGAAIGSRTLTFAPQTITPGEYHFSIGTAGSTTLVLQTILPALLIASGPSRVILEGGTHNQWAPPFDFLQRAFLPCINRMGPRVGVELERHGFFPAGGGRFTVTIEPAAQLQGFHLTERGELKSRAAIALLSNLPRHIGERETHKILSRMNWDRACGRVDEVSAHGPGNVVFAAIEYEHVAEVFTGFGRVGAASEKVASEVVDEIRNYLKANVPVGQHLADQLLLPLGISAWQAGEHQRGGSFRTLTLTRHSTTQIELLRRWLGIQIQMSADEDGTGTTVTLEPPAQSDRNSEGRLNRLLNPTVIQKDENAGRCDRSEFLKLANSQRSDQRGFIDGRLHSFRHYFCSTCANAGVKERVLMNWLGHRNSKMVHRYYHLHDDESRRQMKQVSLY
;
A
#
# COMPACT_ATOMS: atom_id res chain seq x y z
N MET A 1 6.32 15.94 -27.00
CA MET A 1 6.39 14.53 -26.53
C MET A 1 6.40 14.60 -25.02
N THR A 2 5.52 13.88 -24.33
CA THR A 2 5.55 13.81 -22.86
C THR A 2 6.86 13.18 -22.40
N GLU A 3 7.55 13.84 -21.47
CA GLU A 3 8.82 13.36 -20.92
C GLU A 3 8.61 12.06 -20.14
N LEU A 4 9.49 11.08 -20.36
CA LEU A 4 9.46 9.80 -19.66
C LEU A 4 10.16 9.91 -18.31
N ILE A 5 9.43 9.64 -17.23
CA ILE A 5 9.98 9.68 -15.88
C ILE A 5 10.63 8.34 -15.52
N HIS A 6 11.86 8.37 -15.00
CA HIS A 6 12.57 7.20 -14.51
C HIS A 6 12.65 7.19 -12.98
N ILE A 7 12.14 6.11 -12.38
CA ILE A 7 12.09 5.90 -10.93
C ILE A 7 12.84 4.63 -10.57
N ASP A 8 13.78 4.74 -9.62
CA ASP A 8 14.39 3.58 -8.99
C ASP A 8 13.52 3.13 -7.80
N GLY A 9 12.85 1.99 -7.96
CA GLY A 9 11.99 1.37 -6.95
C GLY A 9 12.74 0.74 -5.77
N SER A 10 14.06 0.80 -5.76
CA SER A 10 14.88 0.49 -4.57
C SER A 10 15.03 1.68 -3.63
N LEU A 11 14.69 2.90 -4.08
CA LEU A 11 14.78 4.09 -3.26
C LEU A 11 14.05 3.89 -1.92
N ASP A 12 14.74 4.35 -0.88
CA ASP A 12 14.37 4.25 0.51
C ASP A 12 14.10 2.86 1.07
N GLU A 13 12.86 2.57 1.44
CA GLU A 13 12.49 1.29 2.03
C GLU A 13 12.34 0.18 0.98
N GLY A 14 12.57 0.48 -0.30
CA GLY A 14 12.26 -0.40 -1.42
C GLY A 14 10.84 -0.96 -1.30
N GLY A 15 9.90 -0.10 -0.93
CA GLY A 15 8.53 -0.47 -0.56
C GLY A 15 7.56 -0.47 -1.73
N GLY A 16 6.31 -0.85 -1.47
CA GLY A 16 5.23 -0.72 -2.45
C GLY A 16 4.72 0.71 -2.65
N GLN A 17 5.09 1.67 -1.78
CA GLN A 17 4.57 3.03 -1.83
C GLN A 17 5.05 3.80 -3.05
N ILE A 18 6.34 3.72 -3.39
CA ILE A 18 6.89 4.41 -4.56
C ILE A 18 6.18 4.00 -5.85
N VAL A 19 5.83 2.71 -5.99
CA VAL A 19 5.04 2.23 -7.12
C VAL A 19 3.67 2.91 -7.16
N ARG A 20 2.96 2.97 -6.02
CA ARG A 20 1.62 3.57 -5.96
C ARG A 20 1.64 5.06 -6.23
N SER A 21 2.55 5.81 -5.61
CA SER A 21 2.66 7.25 -5.81
C SER A 21 3.08 7.58 -7.25
N SER A 22 4.00 6.83 -7.85
CA SER A 22 4.39 7.02 -9.26
C SER A 22 3.24 6.74 -10.23
N LEU A 23 2.43 5.70 -9.98
CA LEU A 23 1.23 5.44 -10.80
C LEU A 23 0.19 6.55 -10.65
N ALA A 24 -0.06 7.02 -9.44
CA ALA A 24 -0.99 8.11 -9.17
C ALA A 24 -0.54 9.41 -9.87
N LEU A 25 0.75 9.78 -9.74
CA LEU A 25 1.31 10.96 -10.39
C LEU A 25 1.31 10.83 -11.91
N SER A 26 1.68 9.66 -12.44
CA SER A 26 1.63 9.39 -13.88
C SER A 26 0.21 9.58 -14.42
N LEU A 27 -0.81 9.02 -13.76
CA LEU A 27 -2.21 9.23 -14.14
C LEU A 27 -2.62 10.70 -14.13
N VAL A 28 -2.29 11.42 -13.06
CA VAL A 28 -2.69 12.82 -12.85
C VAL A 28 -2.00 13.76 -13.85
N THR A 29 -0.73 13.51 -14.15
CA THR A 29 0.10 14.37 -15.02
C THR A 29 0.04 13.98 -16.50
N GLY A 30 -0.43 12.77 -16.81
CA GLY A 30 -0.36 12.20 -18.16
C GLY A 30 1.06 11.81 -18.60
N GLN A 31 2.06 11.88 -17.70
CA GLN A 31 3.45 11.56 -18.03
C GLN A 31 3.71 10.06 -17.90
N PRO A 32 4.33 9.41 -18.89
CA PRO A 32 4.71 8.01 -18.78
C PRO A 32 5.84 7.82 -17.77
N VAL A 33 5.92 6.63 -17.17
CA VAL A 33 6.93 6.29 -16.16
C VAL A 33 7.51 4.89 -16.38
N VAL A 34 8.83 4.76 -16.14
CA VAL A 34 9.52 3.48 -15.94
C VAL A 34 9.94 3.38 -14.48
N ILE A 35 9.55 2.29 -13.84
CA ILE A 35 9.95 1.96 -12.47
C ILE A 35 10.81 0.71 -12.52
N GLU A 36 12.07 0.82 -12.13
CA GLU A 36 13.01 -0.30 -12.05
C GLU A 36 13.23 -0.75 -10.60
N ASN A 37 13.93 -1.86 -10.39
CA ASN A 37 14.30 -2.36 -9.05
C ASN A 37 13.14 -2.47 -8.05
N ILE A 38 11.93 -2.75 -8.54
CA ILE A 38 10.72 -2.77 -7.71
C ILE A 38 10.93 -3.72 -6.53
N ARG A 39 10.91 -3.15 -5.33
CA ARG A 39 11.05 -3.89 -4.06
C ARG A 39 12.33 -4.72 -3.95
N ALA A 40 13.44 -4.27 -4.55
CA ALA A 40 14.70 -4.99 -4.57
C ALA A 40 15.24 -5.35 -3.16
N GLY A 41 15.03 -4.49 -2.16
CA GLY A 41 15.47 -4.71 -0.77
C GLY A 41 14.54 -5.55 0.11
N ARG A 42 13.41 -6.06 -0.43
CA ARG A 42 12.43 -6.84 0.35
C ARG A 42 12.67 -8.34 0.20
N GLN A 43 12.31 -9.10 1.23
CA GLN A 43 12.44 -10.57 1.23
C GLN A 43 11.84 -11.25 -0.01
N LYS A 44 10.70 -10.74 -0.50
CA LYS A 44 10.08 -11.15 -1.76
C LYS A 44 10.15 -9.95 -2.71
N PRO A 45 11.12 -9.83 -3.62
CA PRO A 45 11.23 -8.69 -4.52
C PRO A 45 10.15 -8.68 -5.60
N GLY A 46 10.04 -7.56 -6.32
CA GLY A 46 9.10 -7.37 -7.43
C GLY A 46 7.65 -7.10 -7.01
N LEU A 47 6.75 -7.03 -7.98
CA LEU A 47 5.33 -6.81 -7.76
C LEU A 47 4.69 -8.01 -7.02
N MET A 48 3.86 -7.73 -6.02
CA MET A 48 3.02 -8.73 -5.35
C MET A 48 1.58 -8.56 -5.84
N ARG A 49 0.67 -9.48 -5.49
CA ARG A 49 -0.74 -9.44 -5.91
C ARG A 49 -1.41 -8.07 -5.68
N GLN A 50 -1.21 -7.45 -4.52
CA GLN A 50 -1.76 -6.12 -4.24
C GLN A 50 -1.17 -5.02 -5.14
N HIS A 51 0.14 -5.09 -5.45
CA HIS A 51 0.80 -4.14 -6.34
C HIS A 51 0.32 -4.32 -7.78
N LEU A 52 0.22 -5.57 -8.22
CA LEU A 52 -0.31 -5.90 -9.55
C LEU A 52 -1.77 -5.44 -9.69
N THR A 53 -2.59 -5.62 -8.66
CA THR A 53 -3.98 -5.13 -8.67
C THR A 53 -4.02 -3.60 -8.76
N ALA A 54 -3.14 -2.89 -8.04
CA ALA A 54 -3.02 -1.44 -8.15
C ALA A 54 -2.60 -0.98 -9.55
N VAL A 55 -1.62 -1.67 -10.17
CA VAL A 55 -1.19 -1.42 -11.56
C VAL A 55 -2.34 -1.64 -12.53
N GLN A 56 -3.06 -2.76 -12.41
CA GLN A 56 -4.20 -3.09 -13.28
C GLN A 56 -5.35 -2.10 -13.12
N ALA A 57 -5.62 -1.66 -11.89
CA ALA A 57 -6.63 -0.65 -11.61
C ALA A 57 -6.26 0.70 -12.22
N ALA A 58 -5.02 1.14 -12.02
CA ALA A 58 -4.49 2.35 -12.64
C ALA A 58 -4.54 2.27 -14.17
N ALA A 59 -4.15 1.13 -14.75
CA ALA A 59 -4.15 0.93 -16.19
C ALA A 59 -5.55 1.01 -16.79
N ARG A 60 -6.54 0.40 -16.12
CA ARG A 60 -7.93 0.43 -16.56
C ARG A 60 -8.52 1.84 -16.49
N ILE A 61 -8.24 2.58 -15.43
CA ILE A 61 -8.74 3.95 -15.24
C ILE A 61 -8.08 4.93 -16.20
N GLY A 62 -6.76 4.81 -16.42
CA GLY A 62 -6.00 5.71 -17.30
C GLY A 62 -5.93 5.28 -18.76
N CYS A 63 -6.63 4.20 -19.17
CA CYS A 63 -6.48 3.58 -20.49
C CYS A 63 -5.00 3.37 -20.86
N ALA A 64 -4.19 2.93 -19.90
CA ALA A 64 -2.74 2.98 -20.03
C ALA A 64 -2.16 1.79 -20.82
N GLU A 65 -1.10 2.06 -21.56
CA GLU A 65 -0.20 1.02 -22.05
C GLU A 65 0.75 0.60 -20.93
N VAL A 66 0.88 -0.71 -20.70
CA VAL A 66 1.65 -1.25 -19.58
C VAL A 66 2.49 -2.44 -20.01
N THR A 67 3.77 -2.43 -19.64
CA THR A 67 4.67 -3.59 -19.78
C THR A 67 5.25 -3.95 -18.42
N GLY A 68 5.48 -5.25 -18.15
CA GLY A 68 6.01 -5.71 -16.87
C GLY A 68 4.99 -5.82 -15.72
N ALA A 69 3.68 -5.73 -16.00
CA ALA A 69 2.61 -5.95 -15.02
C ALA A 69 2.40 -7.45 -14.72
N ALA A 70 3.38 -8.07 -14.06
CA ALA A 70 3.32 -9.47 -13.64
C ALA A 70 3.82 -9.64 -12.20
N ILE A 71 3.33 -10.67 -11.49
CA ILE A 71 3.83 -11.01 -10.15
C ILE A 71 5.33 -11.30 -10.24
N GLY A 72 6.11 -10.75 -9.31
CA GLY A 72 7.57 -10.88 -9.26
C GLY A 72 8.31 -9.94 -10.20
N SER A 73 7.62 -9.20 -11.08
CA SER A 73 8.29 -8.26 -11.99
C SER A 73 9.00 -7.16 -11.21
N ARG A 74 10.24 -6.87 -11.63
CA ARG A 74 11.11 -5.84 -11.04
C ARG A 74 11.15 -4.55 -11.84
N THR A 75 10.58 -4.57 -13.03
CA THR A 75 10.49 -3.42 -13.93
C THR A 75 9.06 -3.26 -14.42
N LEU A 76 8.57 -2.03 -14.44
CA LEU A 76 7.24 -1.68 -14.94
C LEU A 76 7.37 -0.43 -15.81
N THR A 77 6.87 -0.49 -17.04
CA THR A 77 6.60 0.71 -17.84
C THR A 77 5.10 0.95 -17.84
N PHE A 78 4.69 2.20 -17.59
CA PHE A 78 3.31 2.61 -17.52
C PHE A 78 3.14 3.94 -18.26
N ALA A 79 2.29 3.97 -19.28
CA ALA A 79 2.01 5.15 -20.09
C ALA A 79 0.50 5.40 -20.12
N PRO A 80 -0.03 6.31 -19.28
CA PRO A 80 -1.44 6.62 -19.26
C PRO A 80 -1.85 7.41 -20.51
N GLN A 81 -3.11 7.24 -20.91
CA GLN A 81 -3.71 7.99 -22.01
C GLN A 81 -4.70 9.02 -21.47
N THR A 82 -5.88 8.58 -21.04
CA THR A 82 -6.94 9.47 -20.55
C THR A 82 -7.65 8.83 -19.36
N ILE A 83 -7.83 9.62 -18.31
CA ILE A 83 -8.60 9.21 -17.13
C ILE A 83 -10.06 9.07 -17.52
N THR A 84 -10.59 7.86 -17.39
CA THR A 84 -11.98 7.55 -17.71
C THR A 84 -12.78 7.42 -16.41
N PRO A 85 -13.79 8.26 -16.15
CA PRO A 85 -14.69 8.04 -15.02
C PRO A 85 -15.64 6.87 -15.29
N GLY A 86 -16.17 6.26 -14.23
CA GLY A 86 -17.19 5.20 -14.38
C GLY A 86 -17.24 4.21 -13.23
N GLU A 87 -17.81 3.04 -13.51
CA GLU A 87 -17.94 1.96 -12.55
C GLU A 87 -16.80 0.95 -12.66
N TYR A 88 -16.14 0.71 -11.54
CA TYR A 88 -15.00 -0.17 -11.43
C TYR A 88 -15.20 -1.19 -10.32
N HIS A 89 -14.67 -2.38 -10.56
CA HIS A 89 -14.57 -3.42 -9.54
C HIS A 89 -13.17 -4.04 -9.63
N PHE A 90 -12.44 -4.00 -8.53
CA PHE A 90 -11.13 -4.63 -8.40
C PHE A 90 -11.10 -5.56 -7.19
N SER A 91 -10.69 -6.80 -7.43
CA SER A 91 -10.54 -7.81 -6.39
C SER A 91 -9.09 -8.29 -6.34
N ILE A 92 -8.45 -8.17 -5.18
CA ILE A 92 -7.06 -8.57 -4.97
C ILE A 92 -6.93 -10.10 -4.92
N GLY A 93 -8.01 -10.80 -4.57
CA GLY A 93 -8.05 -12.25 -4.41
C GLY A 93 -7.30 -12.79 -3.18
N THR A 94 -6.75 -11.91 -2.34
CA THR A 94 -6.09 -12.26 -1.07
C THR A 94 -6.38 -11.19 0.00
N ALA A 95 -5.80 -11.34 1.18
CA ALA A 95 -5.79 -10.32 2.23
C ALA A 95 -4.88 -9.09 1.94
N GLY A 96 -4.48 -8.85 0.69
CA GLY A 96 -3.75 -7.63 0.33
C GLY A 96 -4.63 -6.38 0.55
N SER A 97 -4.02 -5.24 0.86
CA SER A 97 -4.78 -4.06 1.29
C SER A 97 -5.52 -3.40 0.13
N THR A 98 -6.84 -3.31 0.28
CA THR A 98 -7.76 -2.59 -0.62
C THR A 98 -7.61 -1.08 -0.50
N THR A 99 -7.33 -0.56 0.71
CA THR A 99 -7.09 0.88 0.93
C THR A 99 -5.85 1.37 0.21
N LEU A 100 -4.80 0.55 0.08
CA LEU A 100 -3.63 0.89 -0.73
C LEU A 100 -3.93 0.89 -2.24
N VAL A 101 -4.80 0.00 -2.73
CA VAL A 101 -5.26 0.05 -4.12
C VAL A 101 -6.04 1.35 -4.35
N LEU A 102 -6.95 1.70 -3.45
CA LEU A 102 -7.69 2.97 -3.51
C LEU A 102 -6.74 4.17 -3.57
N GLN A 103 -5.75 4.24 -2.68
CA GLN A 103 -4.77 5.35 -2.66
C GLN A 103 -4.00 5.52 -3.97
N THR A 104 -3.88 4.46 -4.78
CA THR A 104 -3.20 4.52 -6.09
C THR A 104 -4.07 5.20 -7.14
N ILE A 105 -5.38 4.93 -7.11
CA ILE A 105 -6.30 5.36 -8.18
C ILE A 105 -7.13 6.59 -7.82
N LEU A 106 -7.33 6.83 -6.52
CA LEU A 106 -8.17 7.91 -6.02
C LEU A 106 -7.71 9.27 -6.55
N PRO A 107 -6.41 9.66 -6.50
CA PRO A 107 -5.97 10.98 -6.95
C PRO A 107 -6.40 11.33 -8.39
N ALA A 108 -6.33 10.37 -9.30
CA ALA A 108 -6.79 10.54 -10.68
C ALA A 108 -8.32 10.69 -10.77
N LEU A 109 -9.07 9.90 -9.99
CA LEU A 109 -10.53 9.96 -9.97
C LEU A 109 -11.07 11.22 -9.28
N LEU A 110 -10.32 11.84 -8.36
CA LEU A 110 -10.71 13.11 -7.73
C LEU A 110 -10.81 14.28 -8.72
N ILE A 111 -10.09 14.20 -9.85
CA ILE A 111 -10.00 15.24 -10.88
C ILE A 111 -10.49 14.74 -12.25
N ALA A 112 -11.21 13.62 -12.29
CA ALA A 112 -11.74 13.07 -13.53
C ALA A 112 -12.85 13.97 -14.12
N SER A 113 -13.19 13.75 -15.39
CA SER A 113 -14.24 14.49 -16.09
C SER A 113 -15.67 14.18 -15.61
N GLY A 114 -15.86 13.21 -14.71
CA GLY A 114 -17.17 12.78 -14.22
C GLY A 114 -17.10 11.86 -13.00
N PRO A 115 -18.26 11.54 -12.40
CA PRO A 115 -18.32 10.73 -11.19
C PRO A 115 -17.89 9.28 -11.42
N SER A 116 -17.40 8.64 -10.36
CA SER A 116 -16.97 7.24 -10.40
C SER A 116 -17.47 6.46 -9.18
N ARG A 117 -17.70 5.16 -9.39
CA ARG A 117 -18.04 4.21 -8.33
C ARG A 117 -17.06 3.05 -8.36
N VAL A 118 -16.35 2.80 -7.27
CA VAL A 118 -15.31 1.76 -7.20
C VAL A 118 -15.64 0.76 -6.10
N ILE A 119 -15.77 -0.51 -6.46
CA ILE A 119 -15.84 -1.63 -5.52
C ILE A 119 -14.45 -2.23 -5.36
N LEU A 120 -14.00 -2.39 -4.11
CA LEU A 120 -12.72 -2.99 -3.77
C LEU A 120 -12.89 -4.21 -2.89
N GLU A 121 -12.26 -5.33 -3.26
CA GLU A 121 -12.29 -6.58 -2.51
C GLU A 121 -10.88 -7.08 -2.11
N GLY A 122 -10.73 -7.45 -0.85
CA GLY A 122 -9.44 -7.89 -0.28
C GLY A 122 -9.34 -7.66 1.23
N GLY A 123 -8.17 -7.29 1.75
CA GLY A 123 -8.00 -6.88 3.14
C GLY A 123 -8.45 -5.44 3.35
N THR A 124 -9.26 -5.17 4.38
CA THR A 124 -9.71 -3.82 4.78
C THR A 124 -9.09 -3.35 6.08
N HIS A 125 -8.55 -4.28 6.88
CA HIS A 125 -7.92 -4.04 8.17
C HIS A 125 -6.58 -4.78 8.21
N ASN A 126 -5.52 -4.11 7.74
CA ASN A 126 -4.18 -4.66 7.62
C ASN A 126 -3.19 -3.89 8.50
N GLN A 127 -2.29 -4.59 9.19
CA GLN A 127 -1.33 -3.98 10.12
C GLN A 127 -0.41 -2.92 9.48
N TRP A 128 -0.06 -3.05 8.21
CA TRP A 128 0.91 -2.19 7.50
C TRP A 128 0.24 -1.35 6.40
N ALA A 129 -1.04 -1.06 6.57
CA ALA A 129 -1.81 -0.19 5.69
C ALA A 129 -2.85 0.57 6.52
N PRO A 130 -3.30 1.75 6.07
CA PRO A 130 -4.39 2.44 6.73
C PRO A 130 -5.64 1.54 6.72
N PRO A 131 -6.25 1.23 7.87
CA PRO A 131 -7.50 0.49 7.91
C PRO A 131 -8.65 1.33 7.36
N PHE A 132 -9.78 0.68 7.08
CA PHE A 132 -10.97 1.35 6.59
C PHE A 132 -11.41 2.53 7.48
N ASP A 133 -11.42 2.36 8.81
CA ASP A 133 -11.78 3.43 9.74
C ASP A 133 -10.86 4.66 9.65
N PHE A 134 -9.56 4.44 9.43
CA PHE A 134 -8.62 5.55 9.21
C PHE A 134 -8.98 6.31 7.93
N LEU A 135 -9.26 5.57 6.84
CA LEU A 135 -9.68 6.16 5.58
C LEU A 135 -10.95 7.01 5.77
N GLN A 136 -11.98 6.44 6.39
CA GLN A 136 -13.29 7.06 6.56
C GLN A 136 -13.25 8.27 7.50
N ARG A 137 -12.54 8.16 8.63
CA ARG A 137 -12.62 9.14 9.73
C ARG A 137 -11.53 10.19 9.70
N ALA A 138 -10.33 9.87 9.19
CA ALA A 138 -9.20 10.79 9.19
C ALA A 138 -8.89 11.34 7.78
N PHE A 139 -8.67 10.45 6.81
CA PHE A 139 -8.16 10.85 5.51
C PHE A 139 -9.23 11.49 4.60
N LEU A 140 -10.36 10.83 4.38
CA LEU A 140 -11.38 11.32 3.43
C LEU A 140 -12.03 12.64 3.84
N PRO A 141 -12.24 12.96 5.13
CA PRO A 141 -12.65 14.30 5.54
C PRO A 141 -11.69 15.39 5.05
N CYS A 142 -10.37 15.16 5.11
CA CYS A 142 -9.39 16.09 4.55
C CYS A 142 -9.50 16.19 3.03
N ILE A 143 -9.66 15.06 2.32
CA ILE A 143 -9.86 15.05 0.87
C ILE A 143 -11.12 15.83 0.47
N ASN A 144 -12.22 15.66 1.20
CA ASN A 144 -13.48 16.35 0.91
C ASN A 144 -13.39 17.87 1.12
N ARG A 145 -12.52 18.34 2.03
CA ARG A 145 -12.22 19.78 2.20
C ARG A 145 -11.52 20.38 0.98
N MET A 146 -10.91 19.56 0.13
CA MET A 146 -10.22 20.00 -1.08
C MET A 146 -11.18 20.20 -2.27
N GLY A 147 -12.51 20.06 -2.08
CA GLY A 147 -13.52 20.27 -3.12
C GLY A 147 -14.27 19.02 -3.61
N PRO A 148 -13.65 17.84 -3.84
CA PRO A 148 -14.39 16.66 -4.29
C PRO A 148 -15.32 16.13 -3.18
N ARG A 149 -16.28 15.27 -3.55
CA ARG A 149 -17.07 14.51 -2.56
C ARG A 149 -16.80 13.02 -2.69
N VAL A 150 -16.19 12.46 -1.67
CA VAL A 150 -15.86 11.04 -1.58
C VAL A 150 -16.61 10.42 -0.41
N GLY A 151 -17.43 9.43 -0.73
CA GLY A 151 -18.14 8.58 0.22
C GLY A 151 -17.58 7.16 0.21
N VAL A 152 -17.60 6.49 1.35
CA VAL A 152 -17.23 5.08 1.48
C VAL A 152 -18.24 4.31 2.31
N GLU A 153 -18.51 3.08 1.88
CA GLU A 153 -19.41 2.15 2.56
C GLU A 153 -18.73 0.80 2.68
N LEU A 154 -18.49 0.34 3.91
CA LEU A 154 -17.90 -0.97 4.18
C LEU A 154 -19.01 -2.02 4.24
N GLU A 155 -19.09 -2.91 3.25
CA GLU A 155 -20.06 -4.00 3.29
C GLU A 155 -19.55 -5.22 4.07
N ARG A 156 -18.23 -5.47 4.08
CA ARG A 156 -17.64 -6.63 4.76
C ARG A 156 -16.22 -6.38 5.24
N HIS A 157 -15.90 -6.84 6.45
CA HIS A 157 -14.56 -6.74 7.01
C HIS A 157 -13.63 -7.79 6.40
N GLY A 158 -12.38 -7.40 6.13
CA GLY A 158 -11.34 -8.27 5.59
C GLY A 158 -10.10 -8.22 6.44
N PHE A 159 -9.94 -9.21 7.33
CA PHE A 159 -8.77 -9.35 8.19
C PHE A 159 -7.75 -10.31 7.60
N PHE A 160 -6.46 -10.03 7.79
CA PHE A 160 -5.41 -11.00 7.47
C PHE A 160 -5.51 -12.25 8.37
N PRO A 161 -5.30 -13.49 7.86
CA PRO A 161 -4.89 -13.85 6.50
C PRO A 161 -6.04 -14.12 5.51
N ALA A 162 -7.28 -14.21 5.99
CA ALA A 162 -8.43 -14.61 5.16
C ALA A 162 -8.77 -13.56 4.08
N GLY A 163 -8.64 -12.27 4.40
CA GLY A 163 -9.03 -11.19 3.52
C GLY A 163 -10.54 -11.20 3.27
N GLY A 164 -10.93 -10.99 2.02
CA GLY A 164 -12.31 -11.10 1.58
C GLY A 164 -13.23 -9.97 2.04
N GLY A 165 -12.70 -8.90 2.66
CA GLY A 165 -13.46 -7.68 2.89
C GLY A 165 -13.85 -6.99 1.58
N ARG A 166 -14.84 -6.11 1.68
CA ARG A 166 -15.43 -5.40 0.55
C ARG A 166 -15.91 -4.03 1.00
N PHE A 167 -15.56 -3.00 0.24
CA PHE A 167 -16.17 -1.68 0.38
C PHE A 167 -16.41 -1.02 -0.98
N THR A 168 -17.40 -0.14 -1.03
CA THR A 168 -17.70 0.73 -2.16
C THR A 168 -17.19 2.14 -1.88
N VAL A 169 -16.67 2.80 -2.91
CA VAL A 169 -16.31 4.22 -2.93
C VAL A 169 -17.15 4.93 -3.98
N THR A 170 -17.80 6.02 -3.61
CA THR A 170 -18.47 6.95 -4.53
C THR A 170 -17.69 8.25 -4.60
N ILE A 171 -17.36 8.70 -5.81
CA ILE A 171 -16.47 9.85 -6.03
C ILE A 171 -17.17 10.83 -6.97
N GLU A 172 -17.48 12.02 -6.47
CA GLU A 172 -17.77 13.20 -7.28
C GLU A 172 -16.48 14.02 -7.41
N PRO A 173 -15.92 14.18 -8.63
CA PRO A 173 -14.67 14.89 -8.82
C PRO A 173 -14.85 16.40 -8.64
N ALA A 174 -13.73 17.08 -8.42
CA ALA A 174 -13.61 18.52 -8.57
C ALA A 174 -12.76 18.84 -9.80
N ALA A 175 -13.04 19.95 -10.49
CA ALA A 175 -12.23 20.38 -11.64
C ALA A 175 -10.75 20.58 -11.27
N GLN A 176 -10.51 21.10 -10.06
CA GLN A 176 -9.19 21.27 -9.45
C GLN A 176 -9.29 21.06 -7.95
N LEU A 177 -8.27 20.44 -7.36
CA LEU A 177 -8.16 20.30 -5.91
C LEU A 177 -7.82 21.65 -5.28
N GLN A 178 -8.44 21.90 -4.12
CA GLN A 178 -8.20 23.07 -3.29
C GLN A 178 -7.19 22.74 -2.19
N GLY A 179 -6.25 23.66 -1.98
CA GLY A 179 -5.33 23.58 -0.85
C GLY A 179 -6.02 23.99 0.44
N PHE A 180 -5.44 23.59 1.57
CA PHE A 180 -5.86 24.05 2.89
C PHE A 180 -4.66 24.15 3.84
N HIS A 181 -4.85 24.87 4.93
CA HIS A 181 -3.86 25.01 6.00
C HIS A 181 -4.39 24.33 7.26
N LEU A 182 -3.59 23.41 7.82
CA LEU A 182 -3.91 22.64 9.01
C LEU A 182 -2.73 22.68 9.99
N THR A 183 -2.56 23.84 10.62
CA THR A 183 -1.51 24.11 11.63
C THR A 183 -1.99 23.87 13.06
N GLU A 184 -3.30 23.89 13.27
CA GLU A 184 -3.96 23.68 14.55
C GLU A 184 -5.09 22.65 14.42
N ARG A 185 -5.33 21.87 15.47
CA ARG A 185 -6.43 20.88 15.50
C ARG A 185 -7.77 21.48 15.92
N GLY A 186 -7.74 22.58 16.66
CA GLY A 186 -8.90 23.17 17.31
C GLY A 186 -9.37 22.36 18.53
N GLU A 187 -10.59 22.64 18.98
CA GLU A 187 -11.18 22.04 20.17
C GLU A 187 -11.51 20.56 20.00
N LEU A 188 -11.36 19.78 21.08
CA LEU A 188 -11.76 18.37 21.10
C LEU A 188 -13.29 18.27 21.00
N LYS A 189 -13.80 17.56 19.99
CA LYS A 189 -15.23 17.34 19.78
C LYS A 189 -15.67 15.98 20.31
N SER A 190 -14.95 14.91 19.98
CA SER A 190 -15.29 13.56 20.38
C SER A 190 -14.08 12.64 20.49
N ARG A 191 -14.22 11.56 21.26
CA ARG A 191 -13.20 10.50 21.36
C ARG A 191 -13.86 9.16 21.64
N ALA A 192 -13.34 8.10 21.02
CA ALA A 192 -13.83 6.75 21.19
C ALA A 192 -12.68 5.74 21.14
N ALA A 193 -12.80 4.66 21.92
CA ALA A 193 -11.96 3.47 21.84
C ALA A 193 -12.85 2.29 21.40
N ILE A 194 -12.61 1.77 20.20
CA ILE A 194 -13.45 0.78 19.55
C ILE A 194 -12.62 -0.48 19.29
N ALA A 195 -13.10 -1.64 19.73
CA ALA A 195 -12.54 -2.93 19.33
C ALA A 195 -13.50 -3.65 18.38
N LEU A 196 -13.00 -4.03 17.21
CA LEU A 196 -13.72 -4.84 16.23
C LEU A 196 -13.24 -6.28 16.31
N LEU A 197 -14.17 -7.21 16.53
CA LEU A 197 -13.90 -8.63 16.68
C LEU A 197 -14.67 -9.46 15.65
N SER A 198 -14.00 -10.40 15.00
CA SER A 198 -14.63 -11.43 14.18
C SER A 198 -14.14 -12.79 14.64
N ASN A 199 -15.06 -13.74 14.87
CA ASN A 199 -14.78 -15.11 15.30
C ASN A 199 -13.79 -15.20 16.48
N LEU A 200 -13.90 -14.28 17.44
CA LEU A 200 -13.05 -14.18 18.62
C LEU A 200 -13.89 -13.83 19.85
N PRO A 201 -13.51 -14.29 21.06
CA PRO A 201 -14.24 -13.98 22.28
C PRO A 201 -14.31 -12.47 22.59
N ARG A 202 -15.51 -12.00 22.92
CA ARG A 202 -15.81 -10.58 23.26
C ARG A 202 -14.88 -9.97 24.32
N HIS A 203 -14.49 -10.77 25.32
CA HIS A 203 -13.62 -10.31 26.40
C HIS A 203 -12.24 -9.80 25.92
N ILE A 204 -11.79 -10.18 24.72
CA ILE A 204 -10.57 -9.66 24.11
C ILE A 204 -10.71 -8.14 23.90
N GLY A 205 -11.78 -7.72 23.22
CA GLY A 205 -12.06 -6.30 22.95
C GLY A 205 -12.40 -5.51 24.21
N GLU A 206 -13.04 -6.14 25.19
CA GLU A 206 -13.32 -5.51 26.49
C GLU A 206 -12.03 -5.17 27.24
N ARG A 207 -11.05 -6.10 27.27
CA ARG A 207 -9.73 -5.83 27.88
C ARG A 207 -8.97 -4.75 27.13
N GLU A 208 -9.04 -4.76 25.79
CA GLU A 208 -8.36 -3.77 24.94
C GLU A 208 -8.92 -2.36 25.15
N THR A 209 -10.23 -2.20 25.02
CA THR A 209 -10.91 -0.92 25.24
C THR A 209 -10.74 -0.44 26.67
N HIS A 210 -10.93 -1.30 27.68
CA HIS A 210 -10.70 -0.96 29.08
C HIS A 210 -9.27 -0.46 29.33
N LYS A 211 -8.28 -1.08 28.70
CA LYS A 211 -6.88 -0.66 28.82
C LYS A 211 -6.64 0.74 28.24
N ILE A 212 -7.22 1.06 27.08
CA ILE A 212 -7.15 2.41 26.50
C ILE A 212 -7.82 3.41 27.43
N LEU A 213 -9.07 3.16 27.83
CA LEU A 213 -9.84 4.07 28.67
C LEU A 213 -9.14 4.39 29.99
N SER A 214 -8.67 3.34 30.70
CA SER A 214 -7.98 3.51 31.98
C SER A 214 -6.67 4.29 31.85
N ARG A 215 -5.87 4.01 30.81
CA ARG A 215 -4.57 4.66 30.60
C ARG A 215 -4.70 6.08 30.09
N MET A 216 -5.79 6.40 29.40
CA MET A 216 -6.05 7.74 28.86
C MET A 216 -6.96 8.58 29.77
N ASN A 217 -7.46 8.00 30.87
CA ASN A 217 -8.44 8.61 31.77
C ASN A 217 -9.69 9.09 31.00
N TRP A 218 -10.23 8.21 30.15
CA TRP A 218 -11.46 8.45 29.39
C TRP A 218 -12.65 7.78 30.08
N ASP A 219 -13.82 8.40 29.93
CA ASP A 219 -15.06 7.86 30.48
C ASP A 219 -15.41 6.51 29.87
N ARG A 220 -16.09 5.66 30.65
CA ARG A 220 -16.51 4.33 30.17
C ARG A 220 -17.38 4.40 28.92
N ALA A 221 -18.15 5.46 28.76
CA ALA A 221 -19.00 5.68 27.59
C ALA A 221 -18.22 5.86 26.27
N CYS A 222 -16.92 6.16 26.34
CA CYS A 222 -16.06 6.23 25.15
C CYS A 222 -15.66 4.85 24.60
N GLY A 223 -15.84 3.76 25.36
CA GLY A 223 -15.44 2.41 24.97
C GLY A 223 -16.56 1.63 24.29
N ARG A 224 -16.27 0.94 23.19
CA ARG A 224 -17.21 0.06 22.49
C ARG A 224 -16.54 -1.18 21.93
N VAL A 225 -17.23 -2.31 22.00
CA VAL A 225 -16.80 -3.58 21.39
C VAL A 225 -17.86 -4.01 20.39
N ASP A 226 -17.46 -4.10 19.12
CA ASP A 226 -18.32 -4.47 18.01
C ASP A 226 -17.91 -5.85 17.47
N GLU A 227 -18.89 -6.75 17.39
CA GLU A 227 -18.72 -8.04 16.71
C GLU A 227 -19.12 -7.87 15.24
N VAL A 228 -18.17 -8.14 14.34
CA VAL A 228 -18.30 -7.85 12.91
C VAL A 228 -18.20 -9.12 12.08
N SER A 229 -18.88 -9.14 10.93
CA SER A 229 -18.82 -10.25 9.99
C SER A 229 -17.56 -10.17 9.11
N ALA A 230 -16.74 -11.24 9.14
CA ALA A 230 -15.63 -11.46 8.24
C ALA A 230 -15.44 -12.97 7.96
N HIS A 231 -14.69 -13.32 6.91
CA HIS A 231 -14.44 -14.72 6.54
C HIS A 231 -13.55 -15.49 7.53
N GLY A 232 -12.91 -14.83 8.49
CA GLY A 232 -11.96 -15.44 9.41
C GLY A 232 -11.84 -14.68 10.73
N PRO A 233 -11.03 -15.19 11.67
CA PRO A 233 -10.75 -14.51 12.91
C PRO A 233 -10.07 -13.17 12.64
N GLY A 234 -10.47 -12.14 13.38
CA GLY A 234 -9.96 -10.79 13.19
C GLY A 234 -10.13 -9.96 14.45
N ASN A 235 -9.10 -9.19 14.79
CA ASN A 235 -9.12 -8.25 15.88
C ASN A 235 -8.36 -6.98 15.52
N VAL A 236 -9.03 -5.85 15.64
CA VAL A 236 -8.41 -4.53 15.64
C VAL A 236 -9.04 -3.71 16.76
N VAL A 237 -8.22 -3.10 17.59
CA VAL A 237 -8.63 -2.04 18.51
C VAL A 237 -8.11 -0.72 17.98
N PHE A 238 -8.93 0.32 17.96
CA PHE A 238 -8.49 1.64 17.58
C PHE A 238 -9.10 2.72 18.47
N ALA A 239 -8.40 3.85 18.55
CA ALA A 239 -8.93 5.07 19.11
C ALA A 239 -9.18 6.08 18.00
N ALA A 240 -10.39 6.63 17.94
CA ALA A 240 -10.72 7.76 17.08
C ALA A 240 -10.83 9.02 17.95
N ILE A 241 -10.10 10.08 17.60
CA ILE A 241 -10.11 11.35 18.30
C ILE A 241 -10.44 12.43 17.29
N GLU A 242 -11.57 13.10 17.48
CA GLU A 242 -12.10 14.11 16.58
C GLU A 242 -11.93 15.49 17.23
N TYR A 243 -11.18 16.35 16.54
CA TYR A 243 -11.08 17.76 16.83
C TYR A 243 -11.83 18.58 15.79
N GLU A 244 -11.97 19.87 16.03
CA GLU A 244 -12.68 20.78 15.15
C GLU A 244 -12.17 20.80 13.70
N HIS A 245 -10.87 20.63 13.50
CA HIS A 245 -10.25 20.79 12.17
C HIS A 245 -9.72 19.48 11.59
N VAL A 246 -9.66 18.41 12.38
CA VAL A 246 -9.06 17.13 11.98
C VAL A 246 -9.50 16.02 12.94
N ALA A 247 -9.56 14.80 12.43
CA ALA A 247 -9.67 13.61 13.26
C ALA A 247 -8.48 12.69 13.00
N GLU A 248 -8.07 11.99 14.06
CA GLU A 248 -7.00 10.99 14.01
C GLU A 248 -7.50 9.63 14.46
N VAL A 249 -6.91 8.59 13.87
CA VAL A 249 -7.24 7.19 14.17
C VAL A 249 -5.96 6.41 14.44
N PHE A 250 -5.83 5.91 15.67
CA PHE A 250 -4.68 5.14 16.15
C PHE A 250 -5.07 3.67 16.28
N THR A 251 -4.31 2.75 15.71
CA THR A 251 -4.77 1.35 15.56
C THR A 251 -3.78 0.33 16.13
N GLY A 252 -4.33 -0.67 16.80
CA GLY A 252 -3.63 -1.83 17.31
C GLY A 252 -4.25 -3.10 16.75
N PHE A 253 -3.44 -3.93 16.11
CA PHE A 253 -3.91 -5.18 15.51
C PHE A 253 -3.62 -6.36 16.43
N GLY A 254 -4.63 -7.19 16.67
CA GLY A 254 -4.47 -8.45 17.40
C GLY A 254 -3.49 -9.38 16.69
N ARG A 255 -2.58 -9.99 17.44
CA ARG A 255 -1.57 -10.92 16.92
C ARG A 255 -1.63 -12.22 17.70
N VAL A 256 -1.45 -13.35 17.00
CA VAL A 256 -1.40 -14.66 17.65
C VAL A 256 -0.30 -14.67 18.70
N GLY A 257 -0.65 -14.96 19.95
CA GLY A 257 0.27 -14.99 21.09
C GLY A 257 0.54 -13.64 21.76
N ALA A 258 0.01 -12.53 21.24
CA ALA A 258 0.10 -11.23 21.90
C ALA A 258 -1.03 -11.04 22.92
N ALA A 259 -0.71 -10.44 24.08
CA ALA A 259 -1.72 -10.07 25.06
C ALA A 259 -2.56 -8.87 24.58
N SER A 260 -3.87 -8.92 24.81
CA SER A 260 -4.84 -7.84 24.53
C SER A 260 -4.36 -6.48 25.08
N GLU A 261 -3.91 -6.46 26.33
CA GLU A 261 -3.44 -5.26 27.02
C GLU A 261 -2.16 -4.70 26.40
N LYS A 262 -1.32 -5.56 25.81
CA LYS A 262 -0.11 -5.12 25.10
C LYS A 262 -0.49 -4.42 23.79
N VAL A 263 -1.41 -4.99 23.01
CA VAL A 263 -1.93 -4.38 21.78
C VAL A 263 -2.55 -3.01 22.08
N ALA A 264 -3.40 -2.94 23.10
CA ALA A 264 -3.99 -1.67 23.54
C ALA A 264 -2.97 -0.66 24.08
N SER A 265 -1.90 -1.13 24.74
CA SER A 265 -0.84 -0.23 25.23
C SER A 265 -0.05 0.41 24.08
N GLU A 266 0.17 -0.31 22.99
CA GLU A 266 0.80 0.25 21.78
C GLU A 266 -0.01 1.43 21.23
N VAL A 267 -1.34 1.30 21.17
CA VAL A 267 -2.26 2.38 20.77
C VAL A 267 -2.17 3.58 21.73
N VAL A 268 -2.18 3.32 23.03
CA VAL A 268 -2.04 4.37 24.07
C VAL A 268 -0.74 5.15 23.92
N ASP A 269 0.36 4.46 23.67
CA ASP A 269 1.67 5.09 23.54
C ASP A 269 1.71 6.00 22.29
N GLU A 270 1.09 5.58 21.18
CA GLU A 270 0.96 6.40 19.97
C GLU A 270 0.10 7.65 20.20
N ILE A 271 -1.07 7.51 20.84
CA ILE A 271 -1.94 8.64 21.19
C ILE A 271 -1.19 9.64 22.07
N ARG A 272 -0.49 9.16 23.10
CA ARG A 272 0.24 10.04 24.03
C ARG A 272 1.35 10.81 23.31
N ASN A 273 2.05 10.16 22.38
CA ASN A 273 3.06 10.82 21.56
C ASN A 273 2.44 11.96 20.71
N TYR A 274 1.32 11.68 20.04
CA TYR A 274 0.57 12.68 19.27
C TYR A 274 0.06 13.85 20.13
N LEU A 275 -0.54 13.56 21.28
CA LEU A 275 -1.07 14.58 22.18
C LEU A 275 0.04 15.47 22.74
N LYS A 276 1.18 14.87 23.13
CA LYS A 276 2.35 15.58 23.64
C LYS A 276 2.94 16.55 22.62
N ALA A 277 3.01 16.15 21.34
CA ALA A 277 3.54 16.99 20.28
C ALA A 277 2.67 18.22 19.98
N ASN A 278 1.41 18.22 20.42
CA ASN A 278 0.46 19.32 20.19
C ASN A 278 0.35 19.72 18.70
N VAL A 279 0.38 18.73 17.80
CA VAL A 279 0.22 18.91 16.35
C VAL A 279 -1.18 18.48 15.91
N PRO A 280 -1.69 19.00 14.79
CA PRO A 280 -2.97 18.55 14.25
C PRO A 280 -2.90 17.21 13.52
N VAL A 281 -1.84 16.99 12.75
CA VAL A 281 -1.75 15.83 11.85
C VAL A 281 -0.80 14.80 12.45
N GLY A 282 -1.25 13.55 12.53
CA GLY A 282 -0.43 12.39 12.91
C GLY A 282 0.49 11.95 11.77
N GLN A 283 1.48 11.11 12.08
CA GLN A 283 2.49 10.65 11.11
C GLN A 283 1.86 9.96 9.87
N HIS A 284 0.84 9.13 10.08
CA HIS A 284 0.21 8.35 9.02
C HIS A 284 -0.70 9.20 8.12
N LEU A 285 -1.35 10.22 8.68
CA LEU A 285 -2.14 11.17 7.91
C LEU A 285 -1.23 12.11 7.12
N ALA A 286 -0.11 12.55 7.71
CA ALA A 286 0.89 13.38 7.04
C ALA A 286 1.39 12.74 5.73
N ASP A 287 1.79 11.46 5.77
CA ASP A 287 2.21 10.72 4.56
C ASP A 287 1.13 10.77 3.45
N GLN A 288 -0.15 10.69 3.85
CA GLN A 288 -1.26 10.61 2.91
C GLN A 288 -1.69 11.98 2.38
N LEU A 289 -1.48 13.06 3.13
CA LEU A 289 -1.83 14.42 2.70
C LEU A 289 -0.83 15.02 1.70
N LEU A 290 0.42 14.56 1.69
CA LEU A 290 1.47 15.09 0.81
C LEU A 290 1.09 15.02 -0.68
N LEU A 291 0.60 13.88 -1.16
CA LEU A 291 0.24 13.70 -2.57
C LEU A 291 -0.94 14.60 -3.01
N PRO A 292 -2.11 14.59 -2.35
CA PRO A 292 -3.24 15.43 -2.76
C PRO A 292 -2.94 16.93 -2.60
N LEU A 293 -2.27 17.37 -1.54
CA LEU A 293 -1.84 18.78 -1.41
C LEU A 293 -0.79 19.15 -2.46
N GLY A 294 0.10 18.23 -2.82
CA GLY A 294 1.08 18.43 -3.89
C GLY A 294 0.41 18.57 -5.26
N ILE A 295 -0.62 17.77 -5.54
CA ILE A 295 -1.44 17.89 -6.75
C ILE A 295 -2.19 19.22 -6.77
N SER A 296 -2.78 19.64 -5.64
CA SER A 296 -3.41 20.96 -5.52
C SER A 296 -2.42 22.08 -5.84
N ALA A 297 -1.23 22.07 -5.23
CA ALA A 297 -0.19 23.08 -5.48
C ALA A 297 0.26 23.10 -6.94
N TRP A 298 0.36 21.93 -7.57
CA TRP A 298 0.71 21.80 -8.99
C TRP A 298 -0.40 22.32 -9.93
N GLN A 299 -1.67 21.98 -9.67
CA GLN A 299 -2.82 22.45 -10.47
C GLN A 299 -3.08 23.95 -10.35
N ALA A 300 -2.76 24.55 -9.21
CA ALA A 300 -3.00 25.97 -8.92
C ALA A 300 -2.26 26.92 -9.88
N GLY A 301 -1.10 26.50 -10.40
CA GLY A 301 -0.25 27.38 -11.20
C GLY A 301 0.06 28.69 -10.44
N GLU A 302 0.00 29.81 -11.15
CA GLU A 302 0.35 31.14 -10.60
C GLU A 302 -0.71 31.73 -9.64
N HIS A 303 -1.88 31.11 -9.54
CA HIS A 303 -2.97 31.59 -8.70
C HIS A 303 -2.89 30.82 -7.37
N GLN A 304 -2.17 31.38 -6.39
CA GLN A 304 -1.92 30.85 -5.04
C GLN A 304 -2.99 29.86 -4.54
N ARG A 305 -2.70 28.55 -4.61
CA ARG A 305 -3.39 27.49 -3.85
C ARG A 305 -2.41 26.36 -3.51
N GLY A 306 -1.43 26.71 -2.69
CA GLY A 306 -0.66 25.75 -1.91
C GLY A 306 -1.44 25.26 -0.69
N GLY A 307 -0.80 24.45 0.15
CA GLY A 307 -1.35 24.05 1.44
C GLY A 307 -0.25 23.81 2.45
N SER A 308 -0.61 23.78 3.72
CA SER A 308 0.34 23.44 4.77
C SER A 308 -0.29 22.60 5.86
N PHE A 309 0.52 21.79 6.51
CA PHE A 309 0.10 21.09 7.72
C PHE A 309 1.26 20.96 8.69
N ARG A 310 0.94 20.92 9.99
CA ARG A 310 1.91 20.65 11.05
C ARG A 310 1.72 19.23 11.57
N THR A 311 2.80 18.48 11.66
CA THR A 311 2.83 17.06 12.07
C THR A 311 4.02 16.79 12.98
N LEU A 312 4.17 15.54 13.44
CA LEU A 312 5.36 15.08 14.15
C LEU A 312 6.60 15.07 13.23
N THR A 313 7.72 14.54 13.72
CA THR A 313 8.89 14.27 12.87
C THR A 313 8.49 13.46 11.64
N LEU A 314 8.94 13.93 10.47
CA LEU A 314 8.62 13.30 9.19
C LEU A 314 9.15 11.86 9.14
N THR A 315 8.31 10.96 8.67
CA THR A 315 8.70 9.56 8.46
C THR A 315 9.58 9.47 7.21
N ARG A 316 10.22 8.32 7.04
CA ARG A 316 10.92 8.03 5.77
C ARG A 316 9.97 8.03 4.58
N HIS A 317 8.72 7.57 4.78
CA HIS A 317 7.68 7.65 3.75
C HIS A 317 7.38 9.10 3.35
N SER A 318 7.28 10.00 4.34
CA SER A 318 7.07 11.43 4.09
C SER A 318 8.22 12.01 3.25
N THR A 319 9.47 11.76 3.63
CA THR A 319 10.63 12.33 2.94
C THR A 319 10.77 11.82 1.51
N THR A 320 10.59 10.51 1.27
CA THR A 320 10.60 9.95 -0.10
C THR A 320 9.52 10.59 -0.97
N GLN A 321 8.33 10.79 -0.40
CA GLN A 321 7.20 11.36 -1.12
C GLN A 321 7.40 12.84 -1.43
N ILE A 322 7.99 13.60 -0.51
CA ILE A 322 8.39 15.00 -0.74
C ILE A 322 9.40 15.10 -1.90
N GLU A 323 10.42 14.25 -1.93
CA GLU A 323 11.41 14.22 -3.02
C GLU A 323 10.78 13.87 -4.36
N LEU A 324 9.89 12.86 -4.37
CA LEU A 324 9.15 12.47 -5.56
C LEU A 324 8.29 13.63 -6.09
N LEU A 325 7.57 14.33 -5.22
CA LEU A 325 6.71 15.45 -5.60
C LEU A 325 7.51 16.64 -6.12
N ARG A 326 8.62 17.02 -5.47
CA ARG A 326 9.51 18.09 -5.95
C ARG A 326 10.02 17.78 -7.35
N ARG A 327 10.52 16.57 -7.57
CA ARG A 327 11.11 16.16 -8.86
C ARG A 327 10.06 16.05 -9.97
N TRP A 328 8.90 15.46 -9.67
CA TRP A 328 7.89 15.15 -10.68
C TRP A 328 7.03 16.38 -11.01
N LEU A 329 6.54 17.08 -9.99
CA LEU A 329 5.61 18.19 -10.16
C LEU A 329 6.31 19.56 -10.23
N GLY A 330 7.60 19.64 -9.90
CA GLY A 330 8.34 20.91 -9.85
C GLY A 330 7.88 21.86 -8.75
N ILE A 331 7.04 21.40 -7.82
CA ILE A 331 6.49 22.21 -6.72
C ILE A 331 7.54 22.51 -5.66
N GLN A 332 7.39 23.65 -4.99
CA GLN A 332 8.22 23.99 -3.85
C GLN A 332 7.64 23.34 -2.60
N ILE A 333 8.48 22.69 -1.81
CA ILE A 333 8.07 22.12 -0.52
C ILE A 333 9.05 22.63 0.53
N GLN A 334 8.54 23.30 1.56
CA GLN A 334 9.32 23.80 2.69
C GLN A 334 9.00 22.98 3.93
N MET A 335 10.02 22.75 4.77
CA MET A 335 9.89 22.02 6.03
C MET A 335 10.52 22.88 7.11
N SER A 336 9.74 23.27 8.11
CA SER A 336 10.21 24.02 9.28
C SER A 336 9.95 23.19 10.52
N ALA A 337 11.00 22.78 11.22
CA ALA A 337 10.85 22.18 12.54
C ALA A 337 10.44 23.25 13.56
N ASP A 338 9.65 22.85 14.55
CA ASP A 338 9.34 23.72 15.69
C ASP A 338 10.60 23.94 16.53
N GLU A 339 10.67 25.05 17.28
CA GLU A 339 11.83 25.39 18.10
C GLU A 339 12.14 24.34 19.18
N ASP A 340 11.11 23.66 19.69
CA ASP A 340 11.22 22.59 20.68
C ASP A 340 11.47 21.20 20.06
N GLY A 341 11.52 21.12 18.73
CA GLY A 341 11.73 19.89 17.96
C GLY A 341 10.57 18.89 18.00
N THR A 342 9.41 19.26 18.56
CA THR A 342 8.29 18.33 18.76
C THR A 342 7.41 18.14 17.53
N GLY A 343 7.43 19.10 16.61
CA GLY A 343 6.69 19.04 15.37
C GLY A 343 7.45 19.63 14.18
N THR A 344 6.87 19.48 13.00
CA THR A 344 7.37 19.97 11.72
C THR A 344 6.18 20.47 10.90
N THR A 345 6.28 21.71 10.45
CA THR A 345 5.35 22.30 9.48
C THR A 345 5.86 22.03 8.07
N VAL A 346 5.02 21.40 7.24
CA VAL A 346 5.26 21.18 5.82
C VAL A 346 4.36 22.13 5.03
N THR A 347 4.96 22.91 4.14
CA THR A 347 4.27 23.85 3.25
C THR A 347 4.55 23.44 1.80
N LEU A 348 3.49 23.25 1.01
CA LEU A 348 3.55 22.89 -0.40
C LEU A 348 3.05 24.06 -1.23
N GLU A 349 3.89 24.60 -2.11
CA GLU A 349 3.63 25.80 -2.91
C GLU A 349 3.78 25.48 -4.40
N PRO A 350 3.13 26.25 -5.28
CA PRO A 350 3.27 26.08 -6.72
C PRO A 350 4.73 26.17 -7.22
N PRO A 351 5.03 25.68 -8.44
CA PRO A 351 6.37 25.79 -9.02
C PRO A 351 6.88 27.23 -9.10
N ALA A 352 8.19 27.43 -8.90
CA ALA A 352 8.81 28.76 -8.96
C ALA A 352 8.79 29.34 -10.39
N GLN A 353 8.65 30.68 -10.50
CA GLN A 353 8.46 31.40 -11.77
C GLN A 353 9.60 31.24 -12.80
N SER A 354 10.79 30.75 -12.43
CA SER A 354 11.98 30.71 -13.30
C SER A 354 12.21 29.40 -14.08
N ASP A 355 11.50 28.31 -13.78
CA ASP A 355 11.83 26.97 -14.30
C ASP A 355 11.03 26.56 -15.56
N ARG A 356 10.17 27.42 -16.11
CA ARG A 356 9.47 27.10 -17.38
C ARG A 356 10.30 27.39 -18.64
N ASN A 357 11.41 28.12 -18.53
CA ASN A 357 12.28 28.45 -19.68
C ASN A 357 13.46 27.50 -19.87
N SER A 358 13.52 26.40 -19.12
CA SER A 358 14.61 25.42 -19.17
C SER A 358 14.14 24.03 -19.65
N GLU A 359 13.54 23.98 -20.84
CA GLU A 359 13.32 22.75 -21.64
C GLU A 359 14.63 22.00 -22.03
N GLY A 360 15.75 22.19 -21.31
CA GLY A 360 17.06 21.70 -21.76
C GLY A 360 18.08 21.30 -20.70
N ARG A 361 17.74 21.21 -19.41
CA ARG A 361 18.74 20.84 -18.38
C ARG A 361 18.21 19.92 -17.28
N LEU A 362 17.77 18.72 -17.66
CA LEU A 362 17.70 17.57 -16.76
C LEU A 362 18.60 16.47 -17.31
N ASN A 363 19.91 16.69 -17.21
CA ASN A 363 20.90 15.64 -17.46
C ASN A 363 21.97 15.66 -16.38
N ARG A 364 22.16 14.50 -15.76
CA ARG A 364 23.08 14.14 -14.67
C ARG A 364 22.57 14.49 -13.26
N LEU A 365 22.09 13.46 -12.56
CA LEU A 365 22.71 12.95 -11.33
C LEU A 365 21.83 11.83 -10.76
N LEU A 366 22.07 10.59 -11.19
CA LEU A 366 21.97 9.37 -10.39
C LEU A 366 22.80 8.29 -11.12
N ASN A 367 24.13 8.43 -11.11
CA ASN A 367 25.06 7.35 -11.44
C ASN A 367 26.02 7.18 -10.25
N PRO A 368 26.05 6.03 -9.55
CA PRO A 368 27.20 5.67 -8.76
C PRO A 368 28.34 5.24 -9.70
N THR A 369 29.40 6.04 -9.65
CA THR A 369 30.80 5.82 -10.03
C THR A 369 31.15 4.61 -10.91
N VAL A 370 31.60 4.96 -12.11
CA VAL A 370 32.40 4.17 -13.06
C VAL A 370 33.66 3.60 -12.40
N ILE A 371 33.87 2.29 -12.51
CA ILE A 371 35.22 1.72 -12.63
C ILE A 371 35.37 1.24 -14.08
N GLN A 372 36.39 1.77 -14.76
CA GLN A 372 36.73 1.50 -16.15
C GLN A 372 37.44 0.14 -16.33
N LYS A 373 37.37 -0.31 -17.60
CA LYS A 373 38.14 -1.36 -18.32
C LYS A 373 37.49 -2.75 -18.30
N ASP A 374 37.27 -3.44 -19.41
CA ASP A 374 37.99 -3.46 -20.68
C ASP A 374 37.07 -3.63 -21.90
N GLU A 375 37.49 -3.02 -23.01
CA GLU A 375 37.02 -3.30 -24.36
C GLU A 375 37.68 -4.61 -24.86
N ASN A 376 36.89 -5.62 -25.20
CA ASN A 376 37.07 -6.35 -26.47
C ASN A 376 36.01 -7.43 -26.73
N ALA A 377 35.71 -7.54 -28.03
CA ALA A 377 35.22 -8.71 -28.75
C ALA A 377 33.72 -9.06 -28.70
N GLY A 378 33.11 -8.99 -29.90
CA GLY A 378 32.32 -10.12 -30.39
C GLY A 378 30.86 -9.81 -30.74
N ARG A 379 30.60 -9.55 -32.03
CA ARG A 379 29.29 -9.87 -32.65
C ARG A 379 28.94 -11.33 -32.32
N CYS A 380 27.72 -11.60 -31.84
CA CYS A 380 27.20 -12.96 -31.82
C CYS A 380 25.77 -13.02 -32.36
N ASP A 381 25.60 -14.04 -33.19
CA ASP A 381 24.56 -14.32 -34.16
C ASP A 381 23.32 -14.99 -33.52
N ARG A 382 22.16 -14.77 -34.13
CA ARG A 382 20.81 -15.09 -33.59
C ARG A 382 20.43 -16.57 -33.72
N SER A 383 21.40 -17.47 -33.87
CA SER A 383 21.18 -18.86 -34.29
C SER A 383 21.64 -19.95 -33.28
N GLU A 384 22.30 -19.60 -32.18
CA GLU A 384 22.77 -20.58 -31.17
C GLU A 384 21.83 -20.82 -29.98
N PHE A 385 20.79 -20.00 -29.78
CA PHE A 385 19.88 -20.11 -28.63
C PHE A 385 18.89 -21.28 -28.68
N LEU A 386 18.85 -22.05 -29.77
CA LEU A 386 17.84 -23.10 -30.01
C LEU A 386 18.34 -24.55 -29.88
N LYS A 387 19.60 -24.79 -29.45
CA LYS A 387 20.16 -26.15 -29.36
C LYS A 387 20.47 -26.69 -27.97
N LEU A 388 20.18 -25.95 -26.90
CA LEU A 388 20.41 -26.41 -25.51
C LEU A 388 19.16 -26.98 -24.80
N ALA A 389 18.02 -27.08 -25.49
CA ALA A 389 16.75 -27.50 -24.89
C ALA A 389 16.47 -29.01 -24.89
N ASN A 390 17.38 -29.86 -25.38
CA ASN A 390 17.13 -31.31 -25.45
C ASN A 390 18.39 -32.13 -25.16
N SER A 391 18.60 -32.50 -23.90
CA SER A 391 19.06 -33.86 -23.55
C SER A 391 18.91 -34.13 -22.05
N GLN A 392 18.69 -35.41 -21.75
CA GLN A 392 18.74 -36.06 -20.43
C GLN A 392 17.43 -36.16 -19.64
N ARG A 393 16.66 -37.20 -19.99
CA ARG A 393 15.97 -38.04 -19.00
C ARG A 393 16.90 -39.21 -18.63
N SER A 394 17.13 -39.43 -17.34
CA SER A 394 17.24 -40.78 -16.78
C SER A 394 17.05 -40.78 -15.25
N ASP A 395 16.06 -41.56 -14.83
CA ASP A 395 16.08 -42.44 -13.66
C ASP A 395 16.15 -41.85 -12.25
N GLN A 396 15.01 -41.32 -11.79
CA GLN A 396 14.58 -41.44 -10.39
C GLN A 396 13.07 -41.71 -10.39
N ARG A 397 12.61 -42.73 -9.65
CA ARG A 397 11.19 -42.98 -9.38
C ARG A 397 10.57 -41.70 -8.81
N GLY A 398 9.84 -40.97 -9.64
CA GLY A 398 9.20 -39.70 -9.30
C GLY A 398 7.69 -39.79 -9.53
N PHE A 399 6.95 -38.97 -8.78
CA PHE A 399 5.63 -38.32 -8.97
C PHE A 399 4.61 -38.74 -10.07
N ILE A 400 4.79 -39.84 -10.79
CA ILE A 400 4.03 -40.22 -11.98
C ILE A 400 2.82 -41.11 -11.64
N ASP A 401 2.75 -41.69 -10.43
CA ASP A 401 1.79 -42.77 -10.14
C ASP A 401 0.45 -42.35 -9.51
N GLY A 402 0.16 -41.06 -9.33
CA GLY A 402 -1.19 -40.58 -9.00
C GLY A 402 -1.90 -41.23 -7.79
N ARG A 403 -1.18 -41.55 -6.70
CA ARG A 403 -1.78 -42.13 -5.47
C ARG A 403 -1.99 -41.08 -4.37
N LEU A 404 -2.73 -41.43 -3.30
CA LEU A 404 -3.02 -40.61 -2.09
C LEU A 404 -1.80 -39.84 -1.52
N HIS A 405 -0.60 -40.38 -1.76
CA HIS A 405 0.68 -39.75 -1.47
C HIS A 405 0.88 -38.39 -2.16
N SER A 406 0.45 -38.25 -3.42
CA SER A 406 0.55 -37.01 -4.21
C SER A 406 -0.35 -35.89 -3.68
N PHE A 407 -1.51 -36.24 -3.12
CA PHE A 407 -2.44 -35.27 -2.51
C PHE A 407 -1.89 -34.71 -1.20
N ARG A 408 -1.27 -35.57 -0.39
CA ARG A 408 -0.60 -35.18 0.86
C ARG A 408 0.57 -34.24 0.58
N HIS A 409 1.33 -34.46 -0.49
CA HIS A 409 2.42 -33.56 -0.90
C HIS A 409 1.92 -32.21 -1.44
N TYR A 410 0.83 -32.20 -2.22
CA TYR A 410 0.20 -30.96 -2.68
C TYR A 410 -0.31 -30.11 -1.51
N PHE A 411 -1.00 -30.74 -0.55
CA PHE A 411 -1.46 -30.10 0.67
C PHE A 411 -0.29 -29.52 1.48
N CYS A 412 0.77 -30.29 1.69
CA CYS A 412 1.94 -29.82 2.44
C CYS A 412 2.73 -28.73 1.70
N SER A 413 2.80 -28.74 0.36
CA SER A 413 3.41 -27.65 -0.42
C SER A 413 2.57 -26.37 -0.33
N THR A 414 1.25 -26.47 -0.38
CA THR A 414 0.34 -25.33 -0.17
C THR A 414 0.48 -24.73 1.24
N CYS A 415 0.57 -25.58 2.26
CA CYS A 415 0.80 -25.15 3.64
C CYS A 415 2.20 -24.55 3.86
N ALA A 416 3.23 -25.09 3.20
CA ALA A 416 4.59 -24.52 3.19
C ALA A 416 4.59 -23.10 2.61
N ASN A 417 3.92 -22.93 1.46
CA ASN A 417 3.77 -21.64 0.78
C ASN A 417 2.90 -20.64 1.57
N ALA A 418 2.02 -21.14 2.45
CA ALA A 418 1.24 -20.35 3.40
C ALA A 418 1.98 -20.03 4.71
N GLY A 419 3.24 -20.46 4.87
CA GLY A 419 4.10 -20.09 6.01
C GLY A 419 3.99 -21.01 7.23
N VAL A 420 3.40 -22.21 7.08
CA VAL A 420 3.41 -23.22 8.15
C VAL A 420 4.85 -23.67 8.41
N LYS A 421 5.24 -23.73 9.70
CA LYS A 421 6.62 -24.05 10.11
C LYS A 421 7.03 -25.45 9.63
N GLU A 422 8.25 -25.56 9.12
CA GLU A 422 8.85 -26.78 8.55
C GLU A 422 8.69 -28.01 9.45
N ARG A 423 8.86 -27.85 10.77
CA ARG A 423 8.71 -28.93 11.76
C ARG A 423 7.30 -29.57 11.76
N VAL A 424 6.26 -28.78 11.48
CA VAL A 424 4.87 -29.26 11.41
C VAL A 424 4.66 -30.05 10.12
N LEU A 425 5.20 -29.54 9.00
CA LEU A 425 5.14 -30.19 7.69
C LEU A 425 5.90 -31.52 7.67
N MET A 426 7.07 -31.57 8.32
CA MET A 426 7.86 -32.80 8.50
C MET A 426 7.07 -33.89 9.21
N ASN A 427 6.37 -33.54 10.28
CA ASN A 427 5.55 -34.48 11.05
C ASN A 427 4.40 -35.02 10.19
N TRP A 428 3.73 -34.14 9.44
CA TRP A 428 2.67 -34.53 8.52
C TRP A 428 3.15 -35.29 7.31
N LEU A 429 4.40 -35.19 6.88
CA LEU A 429 4.95 -35.94 5.74
C LEU A 429 5.68 -37.23 6.17
N GLY A 430 5.91 -37.42 7.48
CA GLY A 430 6.60 -38.59 8.01
C GLY A 430 8.08 -38.66 7.65
N HIS A 431 8.68 -37.54 7.24
CA HIS A 431 10.09 -37.47 6.85
C HIS A 431 10.98 -37.09 8.03
N ARG A 432 12.13 -37.78 8.14
CA ARG A 432 13.12 -37.56 9.21
C ARG A 432 14.24 -36.58 8.82
N ASN A 433 14.26 -36.08 7.58
CA ASN A 433 15.33 -35.22 7.06
C ASN A 433 14.78 -34.12 6.13
N SER A 434 15.31 -32.89 6.25
CA SER A 434 14.88 -31.65 5.58
C SER A 434 15.14 -31.59 4.09
N LYS A 435 16.01 -32.46 3.55
CA LYS A 435 16.35 -32.45 2.12
C LYS A 435 15.14 -32.60 1.19
N MET A 436 14.13 -33.36 1.58
CA MET A 436 12.88 -33.50 0.80
C MET A 436 11.95 -32.29 0.98
N VAL A 437 11.95 -31.67 2.16
CA VAL A 437 11.06 -30.53 2.47
C VAL A 437 11.49 -29.26 1.74
N HIS A 438 12.79 -29.04 1.60
CA HIS A 438 13.34 -27.95 0.80
C HIS A 438 12.91 -27.99 -0.68
N ARG A 439 12.68 -29.18 -1.25
CA ARG A 439 12.21 -29.33 -2.64
C ARG A 439 10.79 -28.79 -2.82
N TYR A 440 9.94 -28.82 -1.79
CA TYR A 440 8.56 -28.32 -1.83
C TYR A 440 8.43 -26.79 -1.68
N TYR A 441 9.48 -26.12 -1.21
CA TYR A 441 9.58 -24.65 -1.22
C TYR A 441 9.98 -24.07 -2.58
N HIS A 442 10.33 -24.93 -3.55
CA HIS A 442 10.81 -24.53 -4.88
C HIS A 442 9.93 -24.97 -6.06
N LEU A 443 8.85 -25.72 -5.82
CA LEU A 443 7.90 -26.08 -6.87
C LEU A 443 7.00 -24.88 -7.18
N HIS A 444 7.16 -24.31 -8.38
CA HIS A 444 6.33 -23.22 -8.88
C HIS A 444 4.87 -23.65 -9.00
N ASP A 445 3.95 -22.77 -8.56
CA ASP A 445 2.49 -22.97 -8.59
C ASP A 445 1.96 -23.42 -9.97
N ASP A 446 2.61 -23.02 -11.07
CA ASP A 446 2.19 -23.34 -12.44
C ASP A 446 2.45 -24.80 -12.84
N GLU A 447 3.51 -25.42 -12.32
CA GLU A 447 3.81 -26.84 -12.57
C GLU A 447 2.84 -27.73 -11.79
N SER A 448 2.57 -27.37 -10.53
CA SER A 448 1.56 -28.01 -9.68
C SER A 448 0.15 -27.89 -10.25
N ARG A 449 -0.21 -26.73 -10.83
CA ARG A 449 -1.51 -26.51 -11.50
C ARG A 449 -1.62 -27.26 -12.83
N ARG A 450 -0.54 -27.36 -13.61
CA ARG A 450 -0.51 -28.17 -14.84
C ARG A 450 -0.72 -29.65 -14.56
N GLN A 451 -0.11 -30.17 -13.48
CA GLN A 451 -0.25 -31.58 -13.10
C GLN A 451 -1.64 -31.90 -12.52
N MET A 452 -2.24 -31.01 -11.71
CA MET A 452 -3.61 -31.22 -11.23
C MET A 452 -4.66 -31.25 -12.35
N LYS A 453 -4.45 -30.52 -13.45
CA LYS A 453 -5.30 -30.58 -14.64
C LYS A 453 -5.19 -31.91 -15.42
N GLN A 454 -4.17 -32.71 -15.15
CA GLN A 454 -3.96 -34.02 -15.78
C GLN A 454 -4.52 -35.18 -14.95
N VAL A 455 -4.99 -34.91 -13.72
CA VAL A 455 -5.63 -35.93 -12.87
C VAL A 455 -7.10 -36.06 -13.29
N SER A 456 -7.41 -37.11 -14.05
CA SER A 456 -8.79 -37.51 -14.32
C SER A 456 -9.30 -38.31 -13.13
N LEU A 457 -10.15 -37.67 -12.33
CA LEU A 457 -10.96 -38.37 -11.34
C LEU A 457 -12.17 -38.92 -12.11
N TYR A 458 -12.23 -40.25 -12.26
CA TYR A 458 -13.42 -40.94 -12.75
C TYR A 458 -14.62 -40.70 -11.83
#